data_AF-A0A2M9PFV4-F1
#
_entry.id   AF-A0A2M9PFV4-F1
#
_cell.length_a   1.000
_cell.length_b   1.000
_cell.length_c   1.000
_cell.angle_alpha   90.00
_cell.angle_beta   90.00
_cell.angle_gamma   90.00
#
_symmetry.space_group_name_H-M   'P 1'
#
loop_
_entity.id
_entity.type
_entity.pdbx_description
1 polymer ?
#
loop_
_entity_poly.entity_id
_entity_poly.type
_entity_poly.pdbx_seq_one_letter_code
_entity_poly.pdbx_strand_id
1 'polypeptide(L)'
;MALPTGNTRHALGLALVAVGMVGLSFAAVPFYDWFCRTTGYGGTTTRAEAPSGPVGEELLTIRFDANVQPGMPVGFRPVERTMRLRIGETGLAFYEFENLSDERIAGTASFNVTPFSAGSYFDKIACFCFELQELAPGEKVQMPVTFFVDPEMLRDAEAKGVRNITLSYTMYPADPSPEREASAARRPPLRRRPCRRRRMPTRRSRTEREAEMAGRVNHDYHILPPSIWPFTGAVGAFVMLLGAVLFFHDSGPWVMLMGLMLVLYTMYSWWADVISESQAGDHTPVVQIGLRYGVIMFIISEIMFFAAWFWSFFKNALYPMAAIDHTWPPPGIETFDPWHLPLINTLILLCSGCAATWAHHALVHENDRRQVKWGLSLAIGLGVFFTLVQIYEYSHATFGFSGNVYGANFFMATGFHGFHVIIGTIFLGVCLIRLQAGQFTQDKHVGFEAAAWYWHFVDVVWLFLFAAIYIWGSGGGAGHH
;
A
#
# COMPACT_ATOMS: atom_id res chain seq x y z
N MET A 1 -43.19 9.30 -25.78
CA MET A 1 -41.85 8.74 -26.03
C MET A 1 -41.41 8.06 -24.74
N ALA A 2 -41.72 6.77 -24.59
CA ALA A 2 -41.46 6.03 -23.36
C ALA A 2 -40.04 5.43 -23.44
N LEU A 3 -39.18 5.78 -22.49
CA LEU A 3 -37.85 5.15 -22.35
C LEU A 3 -38.04 3.69 -21.91
N PRO A 4 -37.30 2.73 -22.51
CA PRO A 4 -37.47 1.31 -22.24
C PRO A 4 -37.07 0.98 -20.79
N THR A 5 -37.98 0.33 -20.07
CA THR A 5 -37.96 0.05 -18.62
C THR A 5 -36.86 -0.92 -18.14
N GLY A 6 -36.08 -1.51 -19.06
CA GLY A 6 -34.96 -2.38 -18.73
C GLY A 6 -33.72 -1.62 -18.24
N ASN A 7 -33.36 -0.53 -18.92
CA ASN A 7 -32.11 0.19 -18.64
C ASN A 7 -32.12 0.93 -17.29
N THR A 8 -33.30 1.32 -16.80
CA THR A 8 -33.45 2.02 -15.52
C THR A 8 -33.15 1.12 -14.34
N ARG A 9 -33.52 -0.17 -14.40
CA ARG A 9 -33.20 -1.15 -13.35
C ARG A 9 -31.71 -1.46 -13.27
N HIS A 10 -31.04 -1.59 -14.42
CA HIS A 10 -29.60 -1.81 -14.48
C HIS A 10 -28.82 -0.56 -14.04
N ALA A 11 -29.25 0.63 -14.45
CA ALA A 11 -28.67 1.89 -13.99
C ALA A 11 -28.84 2.08 -12.47
N LEU A 12 -30.01 1.74 -11.92
CA LEU A 12 -30.24 1.79 -10.47
C LEU A 12 -29.36 0.77 -9.73
N GLY A 13 -29.20 -0.44 -10.27
CA GLY A 13 -28.32 -1.47 -9.72
C GLY A 13 -26.86 -1.01 -9.67
N LEU A 14 -26.35 -0.41 -10.75
CA LEU A 14 -24.99 0.12 -10.82
C LEU A 14 -24.79 1.32 -9.89
N ALA A 15 -25.78 2.20 -9.76
CA ALA A 15 -25.73 3.30 -8.79
C ALA A 15 -25.69 2.77 -7.35
N LEU A 16 -26.42 1.70 -7.03
CA LEU A 16 -26.47 1.10 -5.70
C LEU A 16 -25.16 0.39 -5.35
N VAL A 17 -24.50 -0.26 -6.33
CA VAL A 17 -23.15 -0.80 -6.17
C VAL A 17 -22.14 0.31 -5.95
N ALA A 18 -22.20 1.41 -6.71
CA ALA A 18 -21.31 2.55 -6.52
C ALA A 18 -21.45 3.16 -5.12
N VAL A 19 -22.68 3.36 -4.63
CA VAL A 19 -22.96 3.80 -3.26
C VAL A 19 -22.45 2.78 -2.23
N GLY A 20 -22.60 1.47 -2.50
CA GLY A 20 -22.07 0.41 -1.66
C GLY A 20 -20.55 0.39 -1.55
N MET A 21 -19.83 0.61 -2.66
CA MET A 21 -18.36 0.68 -2.66
C MET A 21 -17.84 1.95 -1.96
N VAL A 22 -18.53 3.08 -2.12
CA VAL A 22 -18.25 4.29 -1.33
C VAL A 22 -18.49 4.00 0.15
N GLY A 23 -19.61 3.35 0.49
CA GLY A 23 -19.90 2.93 1.86
C GLY A 23 -18.83 2.00 2.47
N LEU A 24 -18.32 1.04 1.70
CA LEU A 24 -17.23 0.15 2.11
C LEU A 24 -15.91 0.91 2.33
N SER A 25 -15.66 1.94 1.53
CA SER A 25 -14.48 2.80 1.68
C SER A 25 -14.55 3.62 2.97
N PHE A 26 -15.73 4.12 3.33
CA PHE A 26 -15.98 4.74 4.64
C PHE A 26 -15.95 3.73 5.80
N ALA A 27 -16.35 2.48 5.56
CA ALA A 27 -16.28 1.40 6.56
C ALA A 27 -14.86 0.83 6.75
N ALA A 28 -13.95 1.06 5.82
CA ALA A 28 -12.55 0.65 5.95
C ALA A 28 -11.83 1.40 7.09
N VAL A 29 -12.21 2.67 7.36
CA VAL A 29 -11.65 3.48 8.45
C VAL A 29 -11.94 2.87 9.84
N PRO A 30 -13.21 2.59 10.23
CA PRO A 30 -13.48 1.94 11.51
C PRO A 30 -12.96 0.50 11.58
N PHE A 31 -12.87 -0.22 10.45
CA PHE A 31 -12.25 -1.54 10.41
C PHE A 31 -10.75 -1.49 10.69
N TYR A 32 -10.04 -0.52 10.09
CA TYR A 32 -8.63 -0.28 10.36
C TYR A 32 -8.39 0.13 11.82
N ASP A 33 -9.23 1.00 12.38
CA ASP A 33 -9.19 1.40 13.79
C ASP A 33 -9.43 0.21 14.74
N TRP A 34 -10.34 -0.71 14.40
CA TRP A 34 -10.51 -1.98 15.15
C TRP A 34 -9.28 -2.89 15.05
N PHE A 35 -8.70 -3.03 13.86
CA PHE A 35 -7.49 -3.83 13.63
C PHE A 35 -6.28 -3.28 14.39
N CYS A 36 -6.04 -1.97 14.35
CA CYS A 36 -4.95 -1.31 15.07
C CYS A 36 -5.10 -1.48 16.59
N ARG A 37 -6.32 -1.40 17.12
CA ARG A 37 -6.62 -1.62 18.55
C ARG A 37 -6.42 -3.05 19.01
N THR A 38 -6.73 -4.04 18.18
CA THR A 38 -6.60 -5.46 18.55
C THR A 38 -5.16 -5.98 18.40
N THR A 39 -4.37 -5.40 17.52
CA THR A 39 -3.01 -5.89 17.20
C THR A 39 -1.89 -5.03 17.77
N GLY A 40 -2.18 -3.83 18.29
CA GLY A 40 -1.16 -2.88 18.74
C GLY A 40 -0.28 -2.31 17.61
N TYR A 41 -0.72 -2.45 16.36
CA TYR A 41 0.04 -2.04 15.17
C TYR A 41 0.43 -0.56 15.23
N GLY A 42 1.72 -0.25 15.00
CA GLY A 42 2.25 1.11 14.99
C GLY A 42 2.51 1.77 16.36
N GLY A 43 2.48 1.01 17.46
CA GLY A 43 2.58 1.56 18.82
C GLY A 43 1.25 2.12 19.35
N THR A 44 0.15 1.71 18.73
CA THR A 44 -1.21 2.04 19.15
C THR A 44 -1.52 1.29 20.45
N THR A 45 -1.81 2.05 21.51
CA THR A 45 -2.06 1.49 22.86
C THR A 45 -3.49 0.95 22.94
N THR A 46 -3.68 -0.13 23.70
CA THR A 46 -5.02 -0.58 24.08
C THR A 46 -5.67 0.45 25.02
N ARG A 47 -6.99 0.60 24.93
CA ARG A 47 -7.77 1.49 25.82
C ARG A 47 -8.42 0.60 26.86
N ALA A 48 -7.92 0.62 28.09
CA ALA A 48 -8.48 -0.12 29.20
C ALA A 48 -9.43 0.76 30.03
N GLU A 49 -10.62 0.24 30.36
CA GLU A 49 -11.60 0.94 31.21
C GLU A 49 -11.21 0.94 32.70
N ALA A 50 -10.29 0.06 33.11
CA ALA A 50 -9.78 -0.02 34.48
C ALA A 50 -8.41 -0.75 34.51
N PRO A 51 -7.56 -0.50 35.52
CA PRO A 51 -6.30 -1.21 35.68
C PRO A 51 -6.50 -2.72 35.92
N SER A 52 -5.82 -3.55 35.14
CA SER A 52 -5.79 -5.01 35.22
C SER A 52 -4.63 -5.49 36.11
N GLY A 53 -4.92 -5.86 37.35
CA GLY A 53 -4.02 -6.69 38.17
C GLY A 53 -3.35 -6.02 39.38
N PRO A 54 -2.63 -6.81 40.21
CA PRO A 54 -1.97 -6.31 41.41
C PRO A 54 -0.77 -5.41 41.07
N VAL A 55 -0.65 -4.29 41.79
CA VAL A 55 0.48 -3.36 41.66
C VAL A 55 1.78 -4.07 42.04
N GLY A 56 2.73 -4.14 41.09
CA GLY A 56 4.04 -4.75 41.30
C GLY A 56 4.96 -3.88 42.18
N GLU A 57 6.08 -4.42 42.62
CA GLU A 57 7.09 -3.67 43.40
C GLU A 57 8.07 -2.89 42.50
N GLU A 58 8.09 -3.19 41.20
CA GLU A 58 9.02 -2.61 40.25
C GLU A 58 8.63 -1.17 39.85
N LEU A 59 9.58 -0.26 39.99
CA LEU A 59 9.41 1.16 39.66
C LEU A 59 9.81 1.44 38.20
N LEU A 60 8.95 2.19 37.51
CA LEU A 60 9.20 2.78 36.20
C LEU A 60 9.36 4.29 36.31
N THR A 61 10.12 4.87 35.38
CA THR A 61 10.18 6.32 35.18
C THR A 61 9.50 6.65 33.86
N ILE A 62 8.40 7.39 33.93
CA ILE A 62 7.71 7.93 32.77
C ILE A 62 8.22 9.34 32.54
N ARG A 63 8.73 9.61 31.35
CA ARG A 63 9.13 10.94 30.90
C ARG A 63 8.04 11.50 30.01
N PHE A 64 7.64 12.74 30.25
CA PHE A 64 6.64 13.44 29.45
C PHE A 64 7.33 14.46 28.55
N ASP A 65 6.93 14.45 27.28
CA ASP A 65 7.46 15.34 26.25
C ASP A 65 6.30 15.96 25.45
N ALA A 66 6.48 17.20 25.01
CA ALA A 66 5.46 17.95 24.28
C ALA A 66 6.10 18.69 23.10
N ASN A 67 5.49 18.56 21.93
CA ASN A 67 5.90 19.20 20.69
C ASN A 67 4.71 19.94 20.06
N VAL A 68 5.01 20.97 19.27
CA VAL A 68 4.01 21.78 18.56
C VAL A 68 4.41 21.83 17.09
N GLN A 69 3.44 21.71 16.18
CA GLN A 69 3.71 21.88 14.76
C GLN A 69 4.33 23.26 14.47
N PRO A 70 5.42 23.33 13.68
CA PRO A 70 6.05 24.59 13.32
C PRO A 70 5.07 25.60 12.71
N GLY A 71 5.09 26.84 13.22
CA GLY A 71 4.21 27.92 12.76
C GLY A 71 2.89 28.05 13.52
N MET A 72 2.58 27.15 14.45
CA MET A 72 1.43 27.27 15.34
C MET A 72 1.79 28.15 16.56
N PRO A 73 1.14 29.31 16.76
CA PRO A 73 1.45 30.23 17.85
C PRO A 73 0.78 29.78 19.15
N VAL A 74 1.20 28.62 19.67
CA VAL A 74 0.67 28.02 20.90
C VAL A 74 1.80 27.55 21.82
N GLY A 75 1.56 27.62 23.12
CA GLY A 75 2.39 26.99 24.14
C GLY A 75 1.82 25.61 24.48
N PHE A 76 2.60 24.55 24.29
CA PHE A 76 2.21 23.21 24.71
C PHE A 76 3.34 22.55 25.48
N ARG A 77 3.09 22.20 26.75
CA ARG A 77 4.12 21.67 27.64
C ARG A 77 3.52 20.72 28.68
N PRO A 78 4.26 19.68 29.10
CA PRO A 78 3.84 18.90 30.25
C PRO A 78 4.03 19.73 31.53
N VAL A 79 3.09 19.60 32.48
CA VAL A 79 3.20 20.22 33.81
C VAL A 79 4.32 19.53 34.60
N GLU A 80 4.40 18.20 34.47
CA GLU A 80 5.43 17.37 35.08
C GLU A 80 6.31 16.74 33.99
N ARG A 81 7.63 16.84 34.08
CA ARG A 81 8.53 16.26 33.07
C ARG A 81 8.82 14.78 33.28
N THR A 82 8.70 14.31 34.50
CA THR A 82 9.00 12.93 34.89
C THR A 82 8.11 12.50 36.05
N MET A 83 7.58 11.29 35.99
CA MET A 83 6.82 10.66 37.07
C MET A 83 7.37 9.25 37.32
N ARG A 84 7.46 8.87 38.59
CA ARG A 84 7.81 7.50 38.98
C ARG A 84 6.56 6.82 39.49
N LEU A 85 6.24 5.66 38.92
CA LEU A 85 5.13 4.82 39.35
C LEU A 85 5.52 3.35 39.31
N ARG A 86 4.78 2.53 40.05
CA ARG A 86 4.92 1.08 40.01
C ARG A 86 4.17 0.51 38.82
N ILE A 87 4.64 -0.63 38.30
CA ILE A 87 3.89 -1.35 37.25
C ILE A 87 2.52 -1.76 37.81
N GLY A 88 1.44 -1.49 37.07
CA GLY A 88 0.05 -1.65 37.48
C GLY A 88 -0.54 -0.47 38.28
N GLU A 89 0.27 0.51 38.68
CA GLU A 89 -0.21 1.74 39.34
C GLU A 89 -0.75 2.72 38.29
N THR A 90 -1.89 3.36 38.58
CA THR A 90 -2.46 4.39 37.72
C THR A 90 -1.79 5.74 37.96
N GLY A 91 -1.19 6.30 36.90
CA GLY A 91 -0.64 7.65 36.87
C GLY A 91 -1.62 8.66 36.28
N LEU A 92 -1.57 9.90 36.78
CA LEU A 92 -2.33 11.04 36.26
C LEU A 92 -1.37 12.20 36.02
N ALA A 93 -1.13 12.54 34.76
CA ALA A 93 -0.28 13.65 34.35
C ALA A 93 -1.10 14.74 33.66
N PHE A 94 -0.59 15.98 33.68
CA PHE A 94 -1.27 17.12 33.05
C PHE A 94 -0.40 17.74 31.97
N TYR A 95 -1.02 18.12 30.86
CA TYR A 95 -0.43 18.95 29.82
C TYR A 95 -1.12 20.30 29.79
N GLU A 96 -0.34 21.36 29.64
CA GLU A 96 -0.87 22.72 29.50
C GLU A 96 -0.85 23.12 28.02
N PHE A 97 -1.98 23.62 27.52
CA PHE A 97 -2.15 24.16 26.17
C PHE A 97 -2.60 25.62 26.28
N GLU A 98 -1.84 26.51 25.66
CA GLU A 98 -2.02 27.97 25.72
C GLU A 98 -2.04 28.56 24.31
N ASN A 99 -3.02 29.42 24.04
CA ASN A 99 -3.06 30.20 22.81
C ASN A 99 -2.24 31.48 22.97
N LEU A 100 -1.13 31.58 22.21
CA LEU A 100 -0.22 32.74 22.23
C LEU A 100 -0.54 33.76 21.14
N SER A 101 -1.63 33.57 20.40
CA SER A 101 -2.05 34.45 19.30
C SER A 101 -3.25 35.31 19.67
N ASP A 102 -3.51 36.30 18.81
CA ASP A 102 -4.67 37.19 18.89
C ASP A 102 -5.92 36.58 18.19
N GLU A 103 -5.82 35.36 17.64
CA GLU A 103 -6.89 34.67 16.92
C GLU A 103 -7.31 33.38 17.64
N ARG A 104 -8.53 32.90 17.38
CA ARG A 104 -8.98 31.61 17.90
C ARG A 104 -8.21 30.49 17.21
N ILE A 105 -7.67 29.55 17.99
CA ILE A 105 -6.94 28.40 17.47
C ILE A 105 -7.64 27.13 17.90
N ALA A 106 -7.79 26.21 16.95
CA ALA A 106 -8.15 24.84 17.27
C ALA A 106 -6.95 23.93 17.04
N GLY A 107 -6.78 22.95 17.92
CA GLY A 107 -5.70 21.98 17.84
C GLY A 107 -6.17 20.57 18.17
N THR A 108 -5.53 19.59 17.56
CA THR A 108 -5.67 18.18 17.90
C THR A 108 -4.32 17.61 18.23
N ALA A 109 -4.24 16.79 19.28
CA ALA A 109 -2.98 16.17 19.69
C ALA A 109 -2.89 14.70 19.26
N SER A 110 -1.72 14.31 18.74
CA SER A 110 -1.31 12.90 18.62
C SER A 110 -0.26 12.57 19.67
N PHE A 111 -0.03 11.30 19.93
CA PHE A 111 0.94 10.85 20.93
C PHE A 111 1.74 9.65 20.42
N ASN A 112 2.88 9.42 21.03
CA ASN A 112 3.65 8.18 20.89
C ASN A 112 4.24 7.73 22.25
N VAL A 113 4.56 6.45 22.35
CA VAL A 113 5.21 5.85 23.51
C VAL A 113 6.51 5.19 23.06
N THR A 114 7.61 5.45 23.76
CA THR A 114 8.95 4.92 23.45
C THR A 114 9.59 4.33 24.71
N PRO A 115 10.27 3.17 24.66
CA PRO A 115 10.50 2.31 23.49
C PRO A 115 9.25 1.52 23.06
N PHE A 116 9.19 1.13 21.78
CA PHE A 116 8.04 0.40 21.22
C PHE A 116 7.75 -0.93 21.94
N SER A 117 8.79 -1.62 22.44
CA SER A 117 8.65 -2.85 23.22
C SER A 117 7.83 -2.68 24.51
N ALA A 118 7.80 -1.47 25.09
CA ALA A 118 6.96 -1.15 26.24
C ALA A 118 5.64 -0.46 25.87
N GLY A 119 5.50 -0.03 24.61
CA GLY A 119 4.33 0.70 24.14
C GLY A 119 3.05 -0.13 24.16
N SER A 120 3.14 -1.43 23.86
CA SER A 120 1.99 -2.35 23.89
C SER A 120 1.40 -2.57 25.28
N TYR A 121 2.17 -2.28 26.33
CA TYR A 121 1.74 -2.43 27.73
C TYR A 121 1.40 -1.10 28.39
N PHE A 122 1.44 0.02 27.66
CA PHE A 122 1.13 1.33 28.20
C PHE A 122 -0.33 1.67 27.87
N ASP A 123 -1.23 1.41 28.81
CA ASP A 123 -2.67 1.63 28.60
C ASP A 123 -3.10 3.01 29.09
N LYS A 124 -3.91 3.69 28.27
CA LYS A 124 -4.49 5.00 28.62
C LYS A 124 -5.97 4.86 28.94
N ILE A 125 -6.34 5.28 30.15
CA ILE A 125 -7.72 5.25 30.65
C ILE A 125 -8.50 6.47 30.10
N ALA A 126 -7.88 7.65 30.08
CA ALA A 126 -8.46 8.88 29.54
C ALA A 126 -7.39 9.77 28.87
N CYS A 127 -7.65 10.23 27.65
CA CYS A 127 -6.77 11.14 26.90
C CYS A 127 -7.58 12.15 26.07
N PHE A 128 -7.10 13.39 25.97
CA PHE A 128 -7.56 14.45 25.05
C PHE A 128 -7.12 14.23 23.58
N CYS A 129 -6.57 13.06 23.28
CA CYS A 129 -6.07 12.68 21.96
C CYS A 129 -7.22 12.69 20.95
N PHE A 130 -7.04 13.35 19.81
CA PHE A 130 -8.06 13.48 18.76
C PHE A 130 -9.35 14.23 19.13
N GLU A 131 -9.40 14.85 20.31
CA GLU A 131 -10.46 15.81 20.65
C GLU A 131 -10.03 17.21 20.19
N LEU A 132 -10.94 17.90 19.49
CA LEU A 132 -10.71 19.27 19.04
C LEU A 132 -10.65 20.20 20.25
N GLN A 133 -9.49 20.79 20.50
CA GLN A 133 -9.30 21.77 21.56
C GLN A 133 -9.33 23.17 20.96
N GLU A 134 -10.41 23.90 21.19
CA GLU A 134 -10.55 25.29 20.78
C GLU A 134 -10.19 26.24 21.92
N LEU A 135 -9.25 27.15 21.67
CA LEU A 135 -8.83 28.17 22.64
C LEU A 135 -9.06 29.57 22.10
N ALA A 136 -9.67 30.43 22.92
CA ALA A 136 -9.71 31.86 22.70
C ALA A 136 -8.30 32.48 22.84
N PRO A 137 -8.07 33.69 22.28
CA PRO A 137 -6.80 34.40 22.44
C PRO A 137 -6.37 34.52 23.91
N GLY A 138 -5.14 34.11 24.23
CA GLY A 138 -4.59 34.14 25.60
C GLY A 138 -5.16 33.10 26.57
N GLU A 139 -6.07 32.23 26.14
CA GLU A 139 -6.66 31.19 26.97
C GLU A 139 -5.66 30.05 27.23
N LYS A 140 -5.67 29.51 28.46
CA LYS A 140 -4.87 28.35 28.86
C LYS A 140 -5.77 27.27 29.43
N VAL A 141 -5.57 26.03 28.99
CA VAL A 141 -6.27 24.86 29.51
C VAL A 141 -5.26 23.81 29.99
N GLN A 142 -5.59 23.12 31.08
CA GLN A 142 -4.87 21.94 31.53
C GLN A 142 -5.65 20.69 31.16
N MET A 143 -4.99 19.79 30.45
CA MET A 143 -5.58 18.56 29.93
C MET A 143 -5.01 17.36 30.70
N PRO A 144 -5.85 16.61 31.43
CA PRO A 144 -5.41 15.42 32.15
C PRO A 144 -5.16 14.24 31.21
N VAL A 145 -4.18 13.41 31.55
CA VAL A 145 -3.90 12.11 30.94
C VAL A 145 -3.79 11.07 32.04
N THR A 146 -4.70 10.11 32.05
CA THR A 146 -4.69 8.99 32.98
C THR A 146 -4.19 7.74 32.27
N PHE A 147 -3.21 7.05 32.84
CA PHE A 147 -2.57 5.89 32.24
C PHE A 147 -2.08 4.90 33.29
N PHE A 148 -1.77 3.67 32.89
CA PHE A 148 -1.01 2.70 33.69
C PHE A 148 -0.12 1.85 32.78
N VAL A 149 0.75 1.04 33.38
CA VAL A 149 1.56 0.06 32.64
C VAL A 149 1.13 -1.34 33.05
N ASP A 150 0.72 -2.17 32.09
CA ASP A 150 0.21 -3.52 32.33
C ASP A 150 1.31 -4.43 32.93
N PRO A 151 1.04 -5.14 34.03
CA PRO A 151 1.96 -6.12 34.62
C PRO A 151 2.46 -7.22 33.69
N GLU A 152 1.77 -7.54 32.59
CA GLU A 152 2.22 -8.50 31.58
C GLU A 152 3.56 -8.13 30.94
N MET A 153 3.95 -6.85 30.97
CA MET A 153 5.28 -6.39 30.54
C MET A 153 6.42 -7.15 31.22
N LEU A 154 6.21 -7.65 32.45
CA LEU A 154 7.21 -8.41 33.22
C LEU A 154 7.40 -9.85 32.72
N ARG A 155 6.48 -10.36 31.91
CA ARG A 155 6.52 -11.71 31.33
C ARG A 155 7.11 -11.72 29.92
N ASP A 156 7.11 -10.57 29.26
CA ASP A 156 7.65 -10.41 27.91
C ASP A 156 9.18 -10.30 27.92
N ALA A 157 9.83 -11.09 27.07
CA ALA A 157 11.29 -11.19 27.03
C ALA A 157 12.00 -9.91 26.54
N GLU A 158 11.32 -9.08 25.75
CA GLU A 158 11.82 -7.84 25.18
C GLU A 158 11.47 -6.62 26.05
N ALA A 159 10.29 -6.63 26.69
CA ALA A 159 9.80 -5.49 27.46
C ALA A 159 10.22 -5.50 28.95
N LYS A 160 10.48 -6.67 29.55
CA LYS A 160 10.80 -6.82 30.99
C LYS A 160 12.00 -5.98 31.47
N GLY A 161 12.94 -5.65 30.59
CA GLY A 161 14.13 -4.86 30.92
C GLY A 161 13.91 -3.33 30.92
N VAL A 162 12.76 -2.85 30.44
CA VAL A 162 12.52 -1.41 30.23
C VAL A 162 12.19 -0.72 31.56
N ARG A 163 13.01 0.26 31.93
CA ARG A 163 12.83 1.08 33.16
C ARG A 163 12.36 2.51 32.88
N ASN A 164 12.55 2.98 31.65
CA ASN A 164 12.27 4.34 31.23
C ASN A 164 11.33 4.30 30.03
N ILE A 165 10.16 4.91 30.16
CA ILE A 165 9.18 5.04 29.09
C ILE A 165 8.97 6.53 28.84
N THR A 166 8.96 6.96 27.59
CA THR A 166 8.69 8.35 27.22
C THR A 166 7.33 8.42 26.53
N LEU A 167 6.43 9.23 27.07
CA LEU A 167 5.15 9.58 26.48
C LEU A 167 5.28 10.98 25.88
N SER A 168 5.26 11.07 24.55
CA SER A 168 5.39 12.35 23.85
C SER A 168 4.06 12.70 23.19
N TYR A 169 3.61 13.94 23.35
CA TYR A 169 2.48 14.51 22.62
C TYR A 169 2.95 15.52 21.58
N THR A 170 2.27 15.56 20.43
CA THR A 170 2.47 16.59 19.41
C THR A 170 1.14 17.26 19.08
N MET A 171 1.10 18.59 19.15
CA MET A 171 -0.09 19.39 18.83
C MET A 171 -0.06 19.83 17.36
N TYR A 172 -1.16 19.57 16.64
CA TYR A 172 -1.37 19.93 15.24
C TYR A 172 -2.50 20.98 15.14
N PRO A 173 -2.45 21.92 14.19
CA PRO A 173 -3.54 22.83 13.92
C PRO A 173 -4.71 22.05 13.34
N ALA A 174 -5.91 22.41 13.77
CA ALA A 174 -7.16 21.93 13.22
C ALA A 174 -8.00 23.15 12.80
N ASP A 175 -8.76 23.02 11.71
CA ASP A 175 -9.65 24.09 11.28
C ASP A 175 -10.97 24.02 12.07
N PRO A 176 -11.41 25.13 12.69
CA PRO A 176 -12.66 25.16 13.47
C PRO A 176 -13.93 25.15 12.59
N SER A 177 -13.84 25.13 11.25
CA SER A 177 -15.01 25.09 10.37
C SER A 177 -14.72 24.46 8.99
N PRO A 178 -15.51 23.46 8.53
CA PRO A 178 -15.32 22.83 7.22
C PRO A 178 -15.72 23.68 5.99
N GLU A 179 -16.12 24.96 6.15
CA GLU A 179 -16.70 25.76 5.05
C GLU A 179 -15.72 26.70 4.32
N ARG A 180 -14.49 26.91 4.81
CA ARG A 180 -13.58 27.95 4.26
C ARG A 180 -12.60 27.50 3.17
N GLU A 181 -12.40 26.20 2.95
CA GLU A 181 -11.50 25.70 1.90
C GLU A 181 -11.95 26.07 0.48
N ALA A 182 -13.25 26.29 0.25
CA ALA A 182 -13.78 26.66 -1.07
C ALA A 182 -13.43 28.08 -1.54
N SER A 183 -13.02 28.99 -0.64
CA SER A 183 -12.80 30.40 -0.99
C SER A 183 -11.32 30.78 -1.20
N ALA A 184 -10.37 29.93 -0.83
CA ALA A 184 -8.94 30.26 -0.92
C ALA A 184 -8.36 30.13 -2.34
N ALA A 185 -9.10 29.54 -3.29
CA ALA A 185 -8.68 29.35 -4.69
C ALA A 185 -8.71 30.63 -5.56
N ARG A 186 -8.95 31.81 -4.99
CA ARG A 186 -8.90 33.10 -5.71
C ARG A 186 -7.93 34.06 -5.05
N ARG A 187 -6.65 34.02 -5.42
CA ARG A 187 -5.68 35.10 -5.15
C ARG A 187 -5.09 35.68 -6.45
N PRO A 188 -4.96 37.01 -6.60
CA PRO A 188 -4.39 37.68 -7.77
C PRO A 188 -2.84 37.70 -7.72
N PRO A 189 -2.14 38.04 -8.83
CA PRO A 189 -0.71 37.76 -8.96
C PRO A 189 0.20 38.69 -8.15
N LEU A 190 1.28 38.12 -7.62
CA LEU A 190 2.31 38.77 -6.81
C LEU A 190 3.12 39.81 -7.60
N ARG A 191 3.22 41.02 -7.04
CA ARG A 191 4.06 42.12 -7.52
C ARG A 191 5.54 41.88 -7.17
N ARG A 192 6.42 42.01 -8.17
CA ARG A 192 7.90 41.91 -8.03
C ARG A 192 8.45 42.98 -7.07
N ARG A 193 9.33 42.58 -6.14
CA ARG A 193 10.18 43.49 -5.34
C ARG A 193 11.64 43.42 -5.82
N PRO A 194 12.43 44.51 -5.69
CA PRO A 194 13.76 44.60 -6.27
C PRO A 194 14.85 43.96 -5.40
N CYS A 195 15.87 43.47 -6.08
CA CYS A 195 17.07 42.82 -5.55
C CYS A 195 17.88 43.75 -4.63
N ARG A 196 18.21 43.31 -3.41
CA ARG A 196 19.21 43.96 -2.54
C ARG A 196 20.38 43.01 -2.26
N ARG A 197 21.56 43.63 -2.23
CA ARG A 197 22.91 43.07 -2.33
C ARG A 197 23.26 42.01 -1.28
N ARG A 198 24.03 41.01 -1.75
CA ARG A 198 24.75 39.97 -0.98
C ARG A 198 25.56 40.55 0.19
N ARG A 199 25.44 39.93 1.37
CA ARG A 199 26.46 39.93 2.43
C ARG A 199 26.93 38.49 2.68
N MET A 200 28.23 38.36 2.96
CA MET A 200 28.97 37.11 3.22
C MET A 200 28.44 36.33 4.44
N PRO A 201 28.70 35.00 4.53
CA PRO A 201 28.10 34.15 5.56
C PRO A 201 28.77 34.37 6.92
N THR A 202 28.00 34.88 7.88
CA THR A 202 28.36 34.84 9.30
C THR A 202 28.14 33.45 9.88
N ARG A 203 29.03 33.06 10.80
CA ARG A 203 29.00 31.80 11.56
C ARG A 203 27.63 31.64 12.23
N ARG A 204 26.84 30.64 11.80
CA ARG A 204 25.48 30.37 12.30
C ARG A 204 25.46 30.27 13.82
N SER A 205 24.52 30.97 14.42
CA SER A 205 24.30 30.98 15.87
C SER A 205 23.73 29.63 16.34
N ARG A 206 24.00 29.27 17.60
CA ARG A 206 23.51 28.03 18.22
C ARG A 206 21.98 27.95 18.23
N THR A 207 21.31 29.09 18.37
CA THR A 207 19.85 29.26 18.29
C THR A 207 19.28 28.97 16.91
N GLU A 208 20.00 29.28 15.82
CA GLU A 208 19.58 28.91 14.46
C GLU A 208 19.70 27.40 14.22
N ARG A 209 20.67 26.73 14.84
CA ARG A 209 20.78 25.25 14.81
C ARG A 209 19.71 24.57 15.66
N GLU A 210 19.38 25.15 16.81
CA GLU A 210 18.31 24.65 17.71
C GLU A 210 16.91 24.85 17.06
N ALA A 211 16.69 25.94 16.33
CA ALA A 211 15.44 26.17 15.57
C ALA A 211 15.29 25.25 14.34
N GLU A 212 16.39 24.90 13.66
CA GLU A 212 16.39 23.92 12.56
C GLU A 212 16.13 22.48 13.07
N MET A 213 16.57 22.17 14.29
CA MET A 213 16.30 20.90 14.97
C MET A 213 14.87 20.81 15.53
N ALA A 214 14.26 21.93 15.90
CA ALA A 214 12.88 22.00 16.41
C ALA A 214 11.79 21.90 15.32
N GLY A 215 12.15 22.02 14.04
CA GLY A 215 11.24 21.89 12.90
C GLY A 215 11.14 20.48 12.30
N ARG A 216 11.81 19.49 12.89
CA ARG A 216 11.77 18.11 12.41
C ARG A 216 10.59 17.38 13.02
N VAL A 217 9.72 16.87 12.16
CA VAL A 217 8.69 15.91 12.52
C VAL A 217 9.38 14.72 13.21
N ASN A 218 8.98 14.38 14.43
CA ASN A 218 9.63 13.36 15.27
C ASN A 218 9.26 11.91 14.88
N HIS A 219 8.74 11.70 13.67
CA HIS A 219 8.44 10.38 13.14
C HIS A 219 8.94 10.27 11.70
N ASP A 220 9.35 9.06 11.34
CA ASP A 220 9.86 8.77 10.00
C ASP A 220 8.73 8.41 9.01
N TYR A 221 7.45 8.45 9.42
CA TYR A 221 6.33 8.21 8.51
C TYR A 221 6.16 9.30 7.46
N HIS A 222 5.80 8.89 6.25
CA HIS A 222 5.50 9.78 5.14
C HIS A 222 4.07 10.32 5.24
N ILE A 223 3.94 11.64 5.41
CA ILE A 223 2.66 12.34 5.39
C ILE A 223 2.47 12.92 3.99
N LEU A 224 1.44 12.45 3.29
CA LEU A 224 1.16 12.85 1.92
C LEU A 224 0.34 14.15 1.86
N PRO A 225 0.64 15.06 0.93
CA PRO A 225 -0.26 16.17 0.61
C PRO A 225 -1.55 15.65 -0.05
N PRO A 226 -2.65 16.43 -0.05
CA PRO A 226 -3.85 16.08 -0.77
C PRO A 226 -3.58 15.79 -2.26
N SER A 227 -4.13 14.69 -2.77
CA SER A 227 -3.94 14.25 -4.16
C SER A 227 -5.27 13.97 -4.86
N ILE A 228 -5.35 14.30 -6.15
CA ILE A 228 -6.53 14.13 -7.00
C ILE A 228 -6.62 12.75 -7.66
N TRP A 229 -5.52 11.98 -7.64
CA TRP A 229 -5.42 10.69 -8.32
C TRP A 229 -6.44 9.64 -7.83
N PRO A 230 -6.75 9.52 -6.53
CA PRO A 230 -7.78 8.58 -6.07
C PRO A 230 -9.16 8.86 -6.69
N PHE A 231 -9.55 10.14 -6.76
CA PHE A 231 -10.85 10.54 -7.32
C PHE A 231 -10.91 10.31 -8.83
N THR A 232 -9.88 10.76 -9.56
CA THR A 232 -9.82 10.58 -11.03
C THR A 232 -9.74 9.11 -11.43
N GLY A 233 -9.02 8.29 -10.65
CA GLY A 233 -8.99 6.84 -10.82
C GLY A 233 -10.35 6.18 -10.61
N ALA A 234 -11.07 6.57 -9.55
CA ALA A 234 -12.42 6.06 -9.29
C ALA A 234 -13.42 6.42 -10.39
N VAL A 235 -13.40 7.68 -10.87
CA VAL A 235 -14.24 8.12 -11.99
C VAL A 235 -13.86 7.37 -13.28
N GLY A 236 -12.56 7.23 -13.57
CA GLY A 236 -12.07 6.48 -14.73
C GLY A 236 -12.52 5.02 -14.70
N ALA A 237 -12.37 4.35 -13.56
CA ALA A 237 -12.78 2.96 -13.39
C ALA A 237 -14.30 2.80 -13.55
N PHE A 238 -15.10 3.71 -12.98
CA PHE A 238 -16.55 3.71 -13.16
C PHE A 238 -16.94 3.84 -14.63
N VAL A 239 -16.38 4.83 -15.35
CA VAL A 239 -16.65 5.04 -16.78
C VAL A 239 -16.19 3.84 -17.60
N MET A 240 -15.03 3.26 -17.28
CA MET A 240 -14.49 2.08 -17.96
C MET A 240 -15.42 0.88 -17.83
N LEU A 241 -15.85 0.54 -16.60
CA LEU A 241 -16.70 -0.61 -16.34
C LEU A 241 -18.12 -0.42 -16.86
N LEU A 242 -18.70 0.78 -16.70
CA LEU A 242 -19.98 1.12 -17.32
C LEU A 242 -19.89 1.02 -18.85
N GLY A 243 -18.82 1.55 -19.43
CA GLY A 243 -18.54 1.46 -20.86
C GLY A 243 -18.38 0.03 -21.34
N ALA A 244 -17.74 -0.85 -20.55
CA ALA A 244 -17.61 -2.27 -20.86
C ALA A 244 -18.98 -2.97 -20.87
N VAL A 245 -19.86 -2.69 -19.91
CA VAL A 245 -21.25 -3.20 -19.93
C VAL A 245 -21.98 -2.74 -21.18
N LEU A 246 -21.87 -1.46 -21.55
CA LEU A 246 -22.49 -0.95 -22.77
C LEU A 246 -21.92 -1.62 -24.03
N PHE A 247 -20.60 -1.82 -24.08
CA PHE A 247 -19.93 -2.49 -25.19
C PHE A 247 -20.40 -3.93 -25.40
N PHE A 248 -20.60 -4.69 -24.31
CA PHE A 248 -21.12 -6.05 -24.39
C PHE A 248 -22.62 -6.13 -24.72
N HIS A 249 -23.34 -5.00 -24.70
CA HIS A 249 -24.75 -4.88 -25.08
C HIS A 249 -24.91 -4.04 -26.37
N ASP A 250 -24.04 -4.27 -27.35
CA ASP A 250 -24.09 -3.70 -28.72
C ASP A 250 -23.96 -2.16 -28.81
N SER A 251 -23.47 -1.50 -27.75
CA SER A 251 -23.03 -0.10 -27.86
C SER A 251 -21.58 -0.02 -28.32
N GLY A 252 -21.18 1.08 -28.97
CA GLY A 252 -19.79 1.26 -29.40
C GLY A 252 -18.78 1.26 -28.24
N PRO A 253 -17.51 0.88 -28.47
CA PRO A 253 -16.50 0.70 -27.41
C PRO A 253 -15.98 2.02 -26.82
N TRP A 254 -16.40 3.16 -27.36
CA TRP A 254 -15.81 4.46 -27.09
C TRP A 254 -15.84 4.86 -25.60
N VAL A 255 -16.94 4.56 -24.90
CA VAL A 255 -17.05 4.87 -23.46
C VAL A 255 -16.06 4.05 -22.64
N MET A 256 -15.94 2.76 -22.96
CA MET A 256 -14.96 1.86 -22.31
C MET A 256 -13.53 2.36 -22.54
N LEU A 257 -13.18 2.70 -23.80
CA LEU A 257 -11.84 3.17 -24.16
C LEU A 257 -11.50 4.52 -23.50
N MET A 258 -12.45 5.45 -23.42
CA MET A 258 -12.24 6.71 -22.69
C MET A 258 -11.98 6.47 -21.20
N GLY A 259 -12.76 5.58 -20.57
CA GLY A 259 -12.54 5.20 -19.18
C GLY A 259 -11.18 4.53 -18.97
N LEU A 260 -10.80 3.59 -19.84
CA LEU A 260 -9.50 2.93 -19.80
C LEU A 260 -8.34 3.92 -19.92
N MET A 261 -8.43 4.89 -20.85
CA MET A 261 -7.41 5.92 -21.01
C MET A 261 -7.27 6.80 -19.76
N LEU A 262 -8.39 7.14 -19.09
CA LEU A 262 -8.36 7.90 -17.85
C LEU A 262 -7.72 7.10 -16.69
N VAL A 263 -8.03 5.81 -16.59
CA VAL A 263 -7.39 4.90 -15.62
C VAL A 263 -5.88 4.83 -15.86
N LEU A 264 -5.45 4.56 -17.11
CA LEU A 264 -4.03 4.46 -17.45
C LEU A 264 -3.28 5.78 -17.19
N TYR A 265 -3.90 6.92 -17.51
CA TYR A 265 -3.33 8.23 -17.22
C TYR A 265 -3.17 8.47 -15.70
N THR A 266 -4.19 8.08 -14.92
CA THR A 266 -4.14 8.19 -13.46
C THR A 266 -3.05 7.31 -12.88
N MET A 267 -2.97 6.03 -13.30
CA MET A 267 -1.94 5.09 -12.85
C MET A 267 -0.52 5.60 -13.16
N TYR A 268 -0.30 6.09 -14.39
CA TYR A 268 0.98 6.68 -14.78
C TYR A 268 1.36 7.88 -13.89
N SER A 269 0.43 8.83 -13.73
CA SER A 269 0.70 10.06 -12.98
C SER A 269 0.92 9.80 -11.49
N TRP A 270 0.11 8.91 -10.90
CA TRP A 270 0.26 8.52 -9.50
C TRP A 270 1.60 7.83 -9.25
N TRP A 271 2.01 6.87 -10.09
CA TRP A 271 3.32 6.24 -9.92
C TRP A 271 4.49 7.17 -10.20
N ALA A 272 4.32 8.17 -11.07
CA ALA A 272 5.33 9.23 -11.25
C ALA A 272 5.51 10.06 -9.98
N ASP A 273 4.43 10.39 -9.27
CA ASP A 273 4.49 11.11 -7.99
C ASP A 273 5.19 10.27 -6.91
N VAL A 274 4.89 8.97 -6.81
CA VAL A 274 5.61 8.06 -5.88
C VAL A 274 7.12 8.05 -6.15
N ILE A 275 7.53 8.13 -7.42
CA ILE A 275 8.96 8.24 -7.78
C ILE A 275 9.53 9.60 -7.37
N SER A 276 8.77 10.68 -7.55
CA SER A 276 9.15 12.04 -7.16
C SER A 276 9.34 12.16 -5.65
N GLU A 277 8.39 11.65 -4.86
CA GLU A 277 8.42 11.59 -3.39
C GLU A 277 9.64 10.78 -2.89
N SER A 278 9.93 9.66 -3.55
CA SER A 278 11.12 8.87 -3.26
C SER A 278 12.42 9.66 -3.47
N GLN A 279 12.49 10.48 -4.53
CA GLN A 279 13.65 11.32 -4.83
C GLN A 279 13.76 12.55 -3.93
N ALA A 280 12.63 13.09 -3.47
CA ALA A 280 12.59 14.15 -2.47
C ALA A 280 13.14 13.69 -1.11
N GLY A 281 13.14 12.38 -0.87
CA GLY A 281 13.73 11.74 0.31
C GLY A 281 12.70 11.25 1.33
N ASP A 282 11.41 11.30 0.99
CA ASP A 282 10.30 10.95 1.89
C ASP A 282 10.19 9.45 2.18
N HIS A 283 10.90 8.62 1.39
CA HIS A 283 11.01 7.18 1.61
C HIS A 283 12.08 6.85 2.67
N THR A 284 11.75 7.12 3.93
CA THR A 284 12.53 6.71 5.11
C THR A 284 12.59 5.18 5.24
N PRO A 285 13.46 4.60 6.08
CA PRO A 285 13.53 3.16 6.27
C PRO A 285 12.19 2.52 6.68
N VAL A 286 11.41 3.18 7.55
CA VAL A 286 10.10 2.69 7.99
C VAL A 286 9.10 2.67 6.83
N VAL A 287 9.10 3.72 6.01
CA VAL A 287 8.24 3.82 4.82
C VAL A 287 8.60 2.76 3.78
N GLN A 288 9.90 2.53 3.55
CA GLN A 288 10.36 1.49 2.63
C GLN A 288 9.94 0.09 3.08
N ILE A 289 10.03 -0.21 4.38
CA ILE A 289 9.53 -1.46 4.95
C ILE A 289 8.01 -1.58 4.74
N GLY A 290 7.25 -0.51 5.00
CA GLY A 290 5.80 -0.47 4.75
C GLY A 290 5.43 -0.75 3.29
N LEU A 291 6.13 -0.12 2.34
CA LEU A 291 5.93 -0.35 0.90
C LEU A 291 6.23 -1.81 0.51
N ARG A 292 7.29 -2.41 1.05
CA ARG A 292 7.62 -3.83 0.83
C ARG A 292 6.50 -4.75 1.32
N TYR A 293 6.00 -4.55 2.55
CA TYR A 293 4.88 -5.33 3.06
C TYR A 293 3.60 -5.13 2.25
N GLY A 294 3.32 -3.92 1.78
CA GLY A 294 2.20 -3.64 0.89
C GLY A 294 2.25 -4.47 -0.40
N VAL A 295 3.42 -4.53 -1.05
CA VAL A 295 3.62 -5.36 -2.25
C VAL A 295 3.50 -6.86 -1.94
N ILE A 296 4.02 -7.33 -0.80
CA ILE A 296 3.89 -8.72 -0.39
C ILE A 296 2.41 -9.10 -0.21
N MET A 297 1.63 -8.26 0.49
CA MET A 297 0.19 -8.51 0.67
C MET A 297 -0.58 -8.46 -0.65
N PHE A 298 -0.19 -7.57 -1.56
CA PHE A 298 -0.73 -7.56 -2.92
C PHE A 298 -0.44 -8.88 -3.64
N ILE A 299 0.80 -9.39 -3.64
CA ILE A 299 1.15 -10.68 -4.26
C ILE A 299 0.37 -11.83 -3.63
N ILE A 300 0.18 -11.84 -2.31
CA ILE A 300 -0.64 -12.86 -1.62
C ILE A 300 -2.09 -12.82 -2.13
N SER A 301 -2.67 -11.63 -2.33
CA SER A 301 -4.01 -11.52 -2.91
C SER A 301 -4.08 -12.03 -4.36
N GLU A 302 -3.02 -11.82 -5.16
CA GLU A 302 -2.95 -12.36 -6.53
C GLU A 302 -2.83 -13.89 -6.53
N ILE A 303 -2.10 -14.49 -5.58
CA ILE A 303 -2.07 -15.94 -5.39
C ILE A 303 -3.49 -16.48 -5.11
N MET A 304 -4.27 -15.79 -4.26
CA MET A 304 -5.65 -16.17 -3.98
C MET A 304 -6.58 -16.01 -5.20
N PHE A 305 -6.34 -14.99 -6.03
CA PHE A 305 -7.02 -14.85 -7.32
C PHE A 305 -6.74 -16.05 -8.24
N PHE A 306 -5.49 -16.49 -8.38
CA PHE A 306 -5.15 -17.69 -9.15
C PHE A 306 -5.72 -18.96 -8.53
N ALA A 307 -5.78 -19.07 -7.20
CA ALA A 307 -6.35 -20.22 -6.51
C ALA A 307 -7.80 -20.50 -6.93
N ALA A 308 -8.60 -19.47 -7.22
CA ALA A 308 -9.96 -19.63 -7.74
C ALA A 308 -10.00 -20.32 -9.11
N TRP A 309 -9.09 -19.96 -10.01
CA TRP A 309 -8.98 -20.58 -11.35
C TRP A 309 -8.46 -22.01 -11.27
N PHE A 310 -7.47 -22.27 -10.42
CA PHE A 310 -6.99 -23.63 -10.16
C PHE A 310 -8.08 -24.50 -9.55
N TRP A 311 -8.87 -23.97 -8.61
CA TRP A 311 -10.01 -24.71 -8.07
C TRP A 311 -11.01 -25.07 -9.18
N SER A 312 -11.39 -24.12 -10.05
CA SER A 312 -12.26 -24.40 -11.18
C SER A 312 -11.69 -25.52 -12.08
N PHE A 313 -10.41 -25.46 -12.41
CA PHE A 313 -9.73 -26.49 -13.19
C PHE A 313 -9.75 -27.86 -12.49
N PHE A 314 -9.24 -27.95 -11.26
CA PHE A 314 -9.13 -29.22 -10.52
C PHE A 314 -10.48 -29.85 -10.25
N LYS A 315 -11.51 -29.05 -9.93
CA LYS A 315 -12.87 -29.57 -9.73
C LYS A 315 -13.36 -30.27 -10.99
N ASN A 316 -13.19 -29.63 -12.15
CA ASN A 316 -13.70 -30.17 -13.42
C ASN A 316 -12.84 -31.33 -13.96
N ALA A 317 -11.55 -31.39 -13.60
CA ALA A 317 -10.66 -32.48 -13.95
C ALA A 317 -10.82 -33.72 -13.04
N LEU A 318 -10.94 -33.53 -11.72
CA LEU A 318 -11.10 -34.61 -10.74
C LEU A 318 -12.51 -35.19 -10.71
N TYR A 319 -13.53 -34.33 -10.90
CA TYR A 319 -14.94 -34.71 -10.89
C TYR A 319 -15.63 -34.20 -12.17
N PRO A 320 -15.31 -34.78 -13.34
CA PRO A 320 -15.89 -34.37 -14.61
C PRO A 320 -17.39 -34.64 -14.61
N MET A 321 -18.17 -33.64 -15.06
CA MET A 321 -19.63 -33.74 -15.07
C MET A 321 -20.10 -34.78 -16.09
N ALA A 322 -21.31 -35.31 -15.90
CA ALA A 322 -21.95 -36.21 -16.87
C ALA A 322 -22.06 -35.58 -18.27
N ALA A 323 -22.10 -34.25 -18.36
CA ALA A 323 -22.13 -33.51 -19.62
C ALA A 323 -20.85 -33.64 -20.47
N ILE A 324 -19.76 -34.19 -19.92
CA ILE A 324 -18.49 -34.47 -20.60
C ILE A 324 -18.08 -35.95 -20.45
N ASP A 325 -19.08 -36.84 -20.34
CA ASP A 325 -18.93 -38.31 -20.24
C ASP A 325 -18.05 -38.79 -19.07
N HIS A 326 -17.94 -37.99 -18.01
CA HIS A 326 -17.09 -38.29 -16.85
C HIS A 326 -15.60 -38.48 -17.18
N THR A 327 -15.15 -38.07 -18.36
CA THR A 327 -13.76 -38.19 -18.81
C THR A 327 -13.05 -36.84 -18.84
N TRP A 328 -11.77 -36.85 -18.46
CA TRP A 328 -10.89 -35.70 -18.57
C TRP A 328 -9.59 -36.10 -19.27
N PRO A 329 -9.15 -35.38 -20.32
CA PRO A 329 -9.82 -34.27 -21.01
C PRO A 329 -11.19 -34.67 -21.62
N PRO A 330 -12.11 -33.72 -21.87
CA PRO A 330 -13.37 -33.99 -22.56
C PRO A 330 -13.16 -34.64 -23.93
N PRO A 331 -14.06 -35.54 -24.39
CA PRO A 331 -13.92 -36.21 -25.68
C PRO A 331 -13.79 -35.23 -26.86
N GLY A 332 -12.84 -35.49 -27.76
CA GLY A 332 -12.60 -34.66 -28.94
C GLY A 332 -11.70 -33.45 -28.71
N ILE A 333 -11.18 -33.25 -27.50
CA ILE A 333 -10.18 -32.22 -27.21
C ILE A 333 -8.78 -32.82 -27.27
N GLU A 334 -8.00 -32.40 -28.26
CA GLU A 334 -6.57 -32.70 -28.35
C GLU A 334 -5.78 -31.69 -27.52
N THR A 335 -5.20 -32.14 -26.41
CA THR A 335 -4.38 -31.28 -25.54
C THR A 335 -3.01 -31.04 -26.14
N PHE A 336 -2.40 -29.90 -25.81
CA PHE A 336 -1.03 -29.60 -26.23
C PHE A 336 -0.03 -30.61 -25.66
N ASP A 337 1.02 -30.90 -26.44
CA ASP A 337 2.16 -31.66 -25.96
C ASP A 337 2.99 -30.80 -24.98
N PRO A 338 3.10 -31.19 -23.69
CA PRO A 338 3.82 -30.41 -22.69
C PRO A 338 5.31 -30.24 -23.02
N TRP A 339 5.91 -31.14 -23.81
CA TRP A 339 7.36 -31.16 -24.04
C TRP A 339 7.84 -30.33 -25.23
N HIS A 340 6.91 -29.81 -26.04
CA HIS A 340 7.20 -28.90 -27.14
C HIS A 340 7.15 -27.44 -26.71
N LEU A 341 6.13 -26.68 -27.12
CA LEU A 341 6.02 -25.24 -26.87
C LEU A 341 5.90 -24.89 -25.37
N PRO A 342 5.11 -25.62 -24.55
CA PRO A 342 4.98 -25.29 -23.13
C PRO A 342 6.30 -25.42 -22.36
N LEU A 343 7.12 -26.43 -22.67
CA LEU A 343 8.46 -26.57 -22.08
C LEU A 343 9.38 -25.43 -22.50
N ILE A 344 9.37 -25.03 -23.78
CA ILE A 344 10.16 -23.90 -24.27
C ILE A 344 9.78 -22.62 -23.50
N ASN A 345 8.48 -22.35 -23.35
CA ASN A 345 7.98 -21.21 -22.57
C ASN A 345 8.42 -21.25 -21.10
N THR A 346 8.42 -22.45 -20.51
CA THR A 346 8.91 -22.65 -19.15
C THR A 346 10.40 -22.32 -19.02
N LEU A 347 11.22 -22.80 -19.95
CA LEU A 347 12.66 -22.49 -19.97
C LEU A 347 12.93 -21.00 -20.20
N ILE A 348 12.15 -20.33 -21.06
CA ILE A 348 12.26 -18.89 -21.31
C ILE A 348 12.00 -18.10 -20.02
N LEU A 349 10.92 -18.41 -19.29
CA LEU A 349 10.61 -17.72 -18.04
C LEU A 349 11.65 -17.99 -16.96
N LEU A 350 12.08 -19.24 -16.76
CA LEU A 350 13.12 -19.56 -15.79
C LEU A 350 14.45 -18.84 -16.10
N CYS A 351 14.85 -18.80 -17.37
CA CYS A 351 16.01 -18.01 -17.81
C CYS A 351 15.81 -16.52 -17.55
N SER A 352 14.61 -15.99 -17.78
CA SER A 352 14.26 -14.59 -17.50
C SER A 352 14.34 -14.27 -16.00
N GLY A 353 13.80 -15.15 -15.15
CA GLY A 353 13.88 -15.05 -13.70
C GLY A 353 15.34 -15.00 -13.22
N CYS A 354 16.19 -15.92 -13.70
CA CYS A 354 17.62 -15.89 -13.43
C CYS A 354 18.31 -14.59 -13.89
N ALA A 355 17.95 -14.06 -15.07
CA ALA A 355 18.49 -12.79 -15.57
C ALA A 355 18.05 -11.59 -14.71
N ALA A 356 16.81 -11.58 -14.22
CA ALA A 356 16.32 -10.56 -13.29
C ALA A 356 17.01 -10.65 -11.92
N THR A 357 17.20 -11.86 -11.37
CA THR A 357 17.96 -12.08 -10.13
C THR A 357 19.42 -11.65 -10.29
N TRP A 358 20.06 -11.97 -11.43
CA TRP A 358 21.41 -11.52 -11.72
C TRP A 358 21.51 -9.99 -11.76
N ALA A 359 20.55 -9.32 -12.42
CA ALA A 359 20.48 -7.86 -12.41
C ALA A 359 20.31 -7.30 -11.00
N HIS A 360 19.49 -7.92 -10.16
CA HIS A 360 19.30 -7.50 -8.78
C HIS A 360 20.58 -7.67 -7.94
N HIS A 361 21.23 -8.83 -8.04
CA HIS A 361 22.49 -9.12 -7.36
C HIS A 361 23.60 -8.15 -7.79
N ALA A 362 23.73 -7.89 -9.09
CA ALA A 362 24.70 -6.93 -9.63
C ALA A 362 24.47 -5.49 -9.11
N LEU A 363 23.22 -5.10 -8.86
CA LEU A 363 22.92 -3.80 -8.26
C LEU A 363 23.32 -3.77 -6.79
N VAL A 364 22.85 -4.74 -6.00
CA VAL A 364 22.98 -4.73 -4.53
C VAL A 364 24.40 -5.02 -4.08
N HIS A 365 25.06 -6.05 -4.62
CA HIS A 365 26.36 -6.51 -4.12
C HIS A 365 27.56 -5.91 -4.86
N GLU A 366 27.43 -5.68 -6.17
CA GLU A 366 28.56 -5.23 -7.01
C GLU A 366 28.47 -3.76 -7.41
N ASN A 367 27.30 -3.13 -7.29
CA ASN A 367 26.99 -1.79 -7.80
C ASN A 367 27.31 -1.61 -9.30
N ASP A 368 27.30 -2.69 -10.09
CA ASP A 368 27.66 -2.67 -11.51
C ASP A 368 26.43 -2.36 -12.37
N ARG A 369 26.20 -1.07 -12.60
CA ARG A 369 25.07 -0.58 -13.42
C ARG A 369 25.05 -1.13 -14.84
N ARG A 370 26.19 -1.52 -15.42
CA ARG A 370 26.23 -2.09 -16.77
C ARG A 370 25.65 -3.50 -16.76
N GLN A 371 26.05 -4.33 -15.79
CA GLN A 371 25.48 -5.67 -15.63
C GLN A 371 23.98 -5.62 -15.32
N VAL A 372 23.56 -4.71 -14.43
CA VAL A 372 22.12 -4.52 -14.13
C VAL A 372 21.33 -4.19 -15.40
N LYS A 373 21.84 -3.29 -16.25
CA LYS A 373 21.22 -2.92 -17.53
C LYS A 373 21.09 -4.12 -18.47
N TRP A 374 22.14 -4.92 -18.59
CA TRP A 374 22.13 -6.11 -19.46
C TRP A 374 21.18 -7.19 -18.95
N GLY A 375 21.22 -7.51 -17.65
CA GLY A 375 20.33 -8.50 -17.05
C GLY A 375 18.86 -8.11 -17.16
N LEU A 376 18.51 -6.84 -16.85
CA LEU A 376 17.14 -6.33 -17.03
C LEU A 376 16.69 -6.35 -18.50
N SER A 377 17.55 -5.93 -19.43
CA SER A 377 17.21 -5.93 -20.86
C SER A 377 16.97 -7.36 -21.38
N LEU A 378 17.78 -8.32 -20.91
CA LEU A 378 17.61 -9.73 -21.24
C LEU A 378 16.30 -10.29 -20.66
N ALA A 379 16.00 -10.02 -19.39
CA ALA A 379 14.75 -10.46 -18.75
C ALA A 379 13.51 -9.89 -19.48
N ILE A 380 13.52 -8.60 -19.81
CA ILE A 380 12.43 -7.97 -20.59
C ILE A 380 12.29 -8.63 -21.97
N GLY A 381 13.41 -8.84 -22.67
CA GLY A 381 13.42 -9.49 -23.98
C GLY A 381 12.83 -10.90 -23.95
N LEU A 382 13.18 -11.69 -22.93
CA LEU A 382 12.64 -13.04 -22.72
C LEU A 382 11.15 -13.00 -22.32
N GLY A 383 10.72 -12.03 -21.50
CA GLY A 383 9.30 -11.83 -21.17
C GLY A 383 8.42 -11.49 -22.36
N VAL A 384 8.90 -10.61 -23.25
CA VAL A 384 8.24 -10.32 -24.53
C VAL A 384 8.19 -11.58 -25.39
N PHE A 385 9.30 -12.32 -25.47
CA PHE A 385 9.36 -13.54 -26.26
C PHE A 385 8.39 -14.62 -25.76
N PHE A 386 8.27 -14.81 -24.44
CA PHE A 386 7.25 -15.67 -23.84
C PHE A 386 5.84 -15.30 -24.32
N THR A 387 5.50 -14.00 -24.28
CA THR A 387 4.16 -13.54 -24.71
C THR A 387 3.91 -13.84 -26.19
N LEU A 388 4.91 -13.69 -27.05
CA LEU A 388 4.80 -14.01 -28.48
C LEU A 388 4.59 -15.51 -28.72
N VAL A 389 5.32 -16.37 -28.02
CA VAL A 389 5.13 -17.82 -28.11
C VAL A 389 3.77 -18.23 -27.55
N GLN A 390 3.28 -17.58 -26.48
CA GLN A 390 1.94 -17.82 -25.93
C GLN A 390 0.84 -17.44 -26.94
N ILE A 391 1.00 -16.34 -27.68
CA ILE A 391 0.09 -15.96 -28.77
C ILE A 391 0.13 -17.02 -29.90
N TYR A 392 1.31 -17.54 -30.23
CA TYR A 392 1.46 -18.61 -31.22
C TYR A 392 0.78 -19.92 -30.77
N GLU A 393 0.88 -20.27 -29.49
CA GLU A 393 0.16 -21.42 -28.92
C GLU A 393 -1.35 -21.23 -29.05
N TYR A 394 -1.87 -20.04 -28.71
CA TYR A 394 -3.31 -19.74 -28.86
C TYR A 394 -3.79 -19.78 -30.31
N SER A 395 -2.97 -19.37 -31.28
CA SER A 395 -3.35 -19.44 -32.70
C SER A 395 -3.37 -20.86 -33.26
N HIS A 396 -2.67 -21.80 -32.62
CA HIS A 396 -2.59 -23.21 -33.02
C HIS A 396 -3.42 -24.14 -32.12
N ALA A 397 -4.25 -23.59 -31.24
CA ALA A 397 -5.13 -24.39 -30.40
C ALA A 397 -6.19 -25.14 -31.23
N THR A 398 -6.30 -26.44 -31.01
CA THR A 398 -7.29 -27.33 -31.65
C THR A 398 -8.68 -27.22 -31.03
N PHE A 399 -8.81 -26.53 -29.87
CA PHE A 399 -10.05 -26.32 -29.14
C PHE A 399 -10.38 -24.83 -29.00
N GLY A 400 -11.68 -24.51 -29.02
CA GLY A 400 -12.16 -23.13 -28.93
C GLY A 400 -12.34 -22.63 -27.49
N PHE A 401 -12.40 -21.30 -27.33
CA PHE A 401 -12.70 -20.63 -26.04
C PHE A 401 -14.12 -20.92 -25.56
N SER A 402 -15.09 -20.97 -26.48
CA SER A 402 -16.50 -21.16 -26.17
C SER A 402 -16.96 -22.61 -26.33
N GLY A 403 -18.02 -22.98 -25.61
CA GLY A 403 -18.74 -24.24 -25.83
C GLY A 403 -18.14 -25.46 -25.15
N ASN A 404 -17.04 -25.34 -24.41
CA ASN A 404 -16.44 -26.43 -23.65
C ASN A 404 -15.77 -25.94 -22.36
N VAL A 405 -15.82 -26.78 -21.31
CA VAL A 405 -15.31 -26.43 -19.98
C VAL A 405 -13.77 -26.47 -19.92
N TYR A 406 -13.13 -27.28 -20.76
CA TYR A 406 -11.67 -27.36 -20.83
C TYR A 406 -11.06 -26.03 -21.33
N GLY A 407 -11.50 -25.55 -22.50
CA GLY A 407 -11.09 -24.30 -23.11
C GLY A 407 -11.38 -23.10 -22.21
N ALA A 408 -12.56 -23.03 -21.59
CA ALA A 408 -12.87 -21.97 -20.63
C ALA A 408 -11.86 -21.93 -19.47
N ASN A 409 -11.54 -23.08 -18.85
CA ASN A 409 -10.54 -23.12 -17.78
C ASN A 409 -9.11 -22.83 -18.30
N PHE A 410 -8.74 -23.41 -19.44
CA PHE A 410 -7.42 -23.28 -20.05
C PHE A 410 -7.11 -21.82 -20.42
N PHE A 411 -7.97 -21.18 -21.23
CA PHE A 411 -7.74 -19.82 -21.71
C PHE A 411 -7.89 -18.77 -20.60
N MET A 412 -8.80 -18.96 -19.64
CA MET A 412 -8.91 -18.01 -18.52
C MET A 412 -7.70 -18.11 -17.59
N ALA A 413 -7.27 -19.32 -17.20
CA ALA A 413 -6.14 -19.50 -16.30
C ALA A 413 -4.82 -19.03 -16.94
N THR A 414 -4.52 -19.49 -18.16
CA THR A 414 -3.29 -19.09 -18.88
C THR A 414 -3.37 -17.64 -19.37
N GLY A 415 -4.57 -17.14 -19.72
CA GLY A 415 -4.76 -15.77 -20.19
C GLY A 415 -4.56 -14.74 -19.08
N PHE A 416 -5.07 -14.99 -17.87
CA PHE A 416 -4.75 -14.15 -16.72
C PHE A 416 -3.26 -14.20 -16.40
N HIS A 417 -2.62 -15.37 -16.44
CA HIS A 417 -1.17 -15.45 -16.28
C HIS A 417 -0.42 -14.61 -17.33
N GLY A 418 -0.76 -14.74 -18.60
CA GLY A 418 -0.20 -13.92 -19.69
C GLY A 418 -0.39 -12.42 -19.47
N PHE A 419 -1.56 -12.00 -18.97
CA PHE A 419 -1.80 -10.61 -18.56
C PHE A 419 -0.83 -10.15 -17.46
N HIS A 420 -0.57 -11.00 -16.46
CA HIS A 420 0.40 -10.69 -15.41
C HIS A 420 1.83 -10.65 -15.94
N VAL A 421 2.21 -11.49 -16.90
CA VAL A 421 3.52 -11.43 -17.58
C VAL A 421 3.69 -10.10 -18.31
N ILE A 422 2.65 -9.61 -19.01
CA ILE A 422 2.68 -8.30 -19.68
C ILE A 422 2.89 -7.18 -18.65
N ILE A 423 2.14 -7.18 -17.54
CA ILE A 423 2.32 -6.21 -16.45
C ILE A 423 3.73 -6.27 -15.89
N GLY A 424 4.23 -7.47 -15.59
CA GLY A 424 5.59 -7.67 -15.06
C GLY A 424 6.65 -7.16 -16.02
N THR A 425 6.47 -7.36 -17.33
CA THR A 425 7.41 -6.94 -18.37
C THR A 425 7.44 -5.42 -18.48
N ILE A 426 6.27 -4.78 -18.41
CA ILE A 426 6.15 -3.31 -18.34
C ILE A 426 6.82 -2.79 -17.07
N PHE A 427 6.62 -3.44 -15.93
CA PHE A 427 7.17 -3.01 -14.65
C PHE A 427 8.70 -3.10 -14.63
N LEU A 428 9.29 -4.19 -15.17
CA LEU A 428 10.73 -4.30 -15.40
C LEU A 428 11.23 -3.24 -16.41
N GLY A 429 10.45 -2.95 -17.45
CA GLY A 429 10.72 -1.88 -18.41
C GLY A 429 10.82 -0.51 -17.75
N VAL A 430 9.89 -0.18 -16.84
CA VAL A 430 9.95 1.05 -16.03
C VAL A 430 11.19 1.05 -15.15
N CYS A 431 11.56 -0.08 -14.53
CA CYS A 431 12.80 -0.19 -13.76
C CYS A 431 14.04 0.06 -14.64
N LEU A 432 14.09 -0.47 -15.86
CA LEU A 432 15.18 -0.21 -16.80
C LEU A 432 15.31 1.29 -17.15
N ILE A 433 14.17 1.97 -17.39
CA ILE A 433 14.16 3.42 -17.65
C ILE A 433 14.68 4.20 -16.43
N ARG A 434 14.23 3.84 -15.23
CA ARG A 434 14.67 4.46 -13.97
C ARG A 434 16.15 4.23 -13.68
N LEU A 435 16.66 3.04 -13.99
CA LEU A 435 18.08 2.71 -13.89
C LEU A 435 18.93 3.60 -14.81
N GLN A 436 18.49 3.80 -16.06
CA GLN A 436 19.17 4.67 -17.03
C GLN A 436 19.15 6.13 -16.59
N ALA A 437 18.09 6.57 -15.93
CA ALA A 437 18.02 7.88 -15.28
C ALA A 437 18.84 7.97 -13.97
N GLY A 438 19.46 6.87 -13.54
CA GLY A 438 20.34 6.82 -12.36
C GLY A 438 19.62 6.83 -11.02
N GLN A 439 18.32 6.52 -10.99
CA GLN A 439 17.43 6.67 -9.82
C GLN A 439 17.49 5.51 -8.81
N PHE A 440 18.40 4.54 -8.99
CA PHE A 440 18.59 3.43 -8.07
C PHE A 440 19.95 3.48 -7.38
N THR A 441 19.96 3.15 -6.09
CA THR A 441 21.16 2.96 -5.28
C THR A 441 21.11 1.60 -4.59
N GLN A 442 22.26 1.15 -4.07
CA GLN A 442 22.37 -0.13 -3.35
C GLN A 442 21.42 -0.22 -2.15
N ASP A 443 21.14 0.90 -1.48
CA ASP A 443 20.27 0.92 -0.31
C ASP A 443 18.81 1.28 -0.65
N LYS A 444 18.58 2.02 -1.75
CA LYS A 444 17.27 2.53 -2.14
C LYS A 444 16.88 2.05 -3.54
N HIS A 445 16.22 0.90 -3.58
CA HIS A 445 15.76 0.27 -4.83
C HIS A 445 14.47 -0.54 -4.65
N VAL A 446 13.58 -0.13 -3.72
CA VAL A 446 12.30 -0.81 -3.41
C VAL A 446 11.45 -1.11 -4.65
N GLY A 447 11.42 -0.19 -5.63
CA GLY A 447 10.68 -0.44 -6.88
C GLY A 447 11.24 -1.60 -7.71
N PHE A 448 12.56 -1.80 -7.68
CA PHE A 448 13.19 -2.93 -8.37
C PHE A 448 13.04 -4.24 -7.57
N GLU A 449 13.12 -4.19 -6.24
CA GLU A 449 12.79 -5.36 -5.38
C GLU A 449 11.36 -5.83 -5.63
N ALA A 450 10.40 -4.91 -5.65
CA ALA A 450 9.00 -5.21 -5.95
C ALA A 450 8.82 -5.83 -7.34
N ALA A 451 9.51 -5.31 -8.36
CA ALA A 451 9.46 -5.87 -9.70
C ALA A 451 10.06 -7.28 -9.78
N ALA A 452 11.18 -7.52 -9.08
CA ALA A 452 11.81 -8.84 -9.00
C ALA A 452 10.91 -9.86 -8.27
N TRP A 453 10.30 -9.48 -7.15
CA TRP A 453 9.35 -10.35 -6.43
C TRP A 453 8.11 -10.65 -7.27
N TYR A 454 7.55 -9.66 -7.94
CA TYR A 454 6.41 -9.85 -8.83
C TYR A 454 6.77 -10.76 -10.02
N TRP A 455 7.96 -10.60 -10.60
CA TRP A 455 8.44 -11.46 -11.69
C TRP A 455 8.59 -12.92 -11.25
N HIS A 456 9.21 -13.17 -10.09
CA HIS A 456 9.30 -14.53 -9.54
C HIS A 456 7.95 -15.12 -9.15
N PHE A 457 7.00 -14.30 -8.69
CA PHE A 457 5.62 -14.75 -8.49
C PHE A 457 5.00 -15.26 -9.81
N VAL A 458 5.16 -14.50 -10.89
CA VAL A 458 4.69 -14.89 -12.22
C VAL A 458 5.35 -16.20 -12.69
N ASP A 459 6.65 -16.39 -12.43
CA ASP A 459 7.36 -17.64 -12.71
C ASP A 459 6.74 -18.82 -11.94
N VAL A 460 6.49 -18.67 -10.64
CA VAL A 460 5.93 -19.73 -9.79
C VAL A 460 4.51 -20.12 -10.24
N VAL A 461 3.66 -19.14 -10.56
CA VAL A 461 2.31 -19.41 -11.07
C VAL A 461 2.39 -20.16 -12.41
N TRP A 462 3.33 -19.80 -13.29
CA TRP A 462 3.53 -20.53 -14.55
C TRP A 462 3.92 -21.99 -14.31
N LEU A 463 4.89 -22.24 -13.42
CA LEU A 463 5.32 -23.61 -13.12
C LEU A 463 4.16 -24.47 -12.61
N PHE A 464 3.28 -23.88 -11.80
CA PHE A 464 2.08 -24.58 -11.32
C PHE A 464 1.05 -24.80 -12.45
N LEU A 465 0.83 -23.82 -13.34
CA LEU A 465 0.02 -24.00 -14.56
C LEU A 465 0.58 -25.11 -15.46
N PHE A 466 1.88 -25.10 -15.71
CA PHE A 466 2.58 -26.09 -16.52
C PHE A 466 2.38 -27.50 -15.94
N ALA A 467 2.67 -27.69 -14.64
CA ALA A 467 2.51 -28.97 -13.99
C ALA A 467 1.04 -29.44 -13.93
N ALA A 468 0.10 -28.54 -13.60
CA ALA A 468 -1.30 -28.91 -13.41
C ALA A 468 -2.04 -29.11 -14.74
N ILE A 469 -1.93 -28.16 -15.66
CA ILE A 469 -2.74 -28.15 -16.90
C ILE A 469 -2.07 -28.98 -18.00
N TYR A 470 -0.78 -28.79 -18.22
CA TYR A 470 -0.07 -29.38 -19.35
C TYR A 470 0.50 -30.77 -19.07
N ILE A 471 1.03 -31.03 -17.86
CA ILE A 471 1.56 -32.35 -17.51
C ILE A 471 0.47 -33.27 -16.96
N TRP A 472 -0.22 -32.86 -15.89
CA TRP A 472 -1.22 -33.70 -15.24
C TRP A 472 -2.56 -33.70 -15.99
N GLY A 473 -2.98 -32.52 -16.45
CA GLY A 473 -4.28 -32.28 -17.07
C GLY A 473 -4.41 -32.73 -18.53
N SER A 474 -3.33 -33.13 -19.19
CA SER A 474 -3.34 -33.61 -20.58
C SER A 474 -3.88 -35.04 -20.73
N GLY A 475 -4.15 -35.73 -19.62
CA GLY A 475 -4.58 -37.13 -19.61
C GLY A 475 -3.40 -38.06 -19.92
N GLY A 476 -3.06 -38.93 -18.96
CA GLY A 476 -2.02 -39.94 -19.16
C GLY A 476 -2.35 -40.88 -20.31
N GLY A 477 -1.68 -40.71 -21.45
CA GLY A 477 -1.93 -41.46 -22.67
C GLY A 477 -0.87 -41.34 -23.77
N ALA A 478 0.41 -41.14 -23.44
CA ALA A 478 1.54 -41.48 -24.30
C ALA A 478 2.62 -42.07 -23.38
N GLY A 479 2.84 -43.37 -23.34
CA GLY A 479 3.30 -44.11 -24.52
C GLY A 479 4.80 -43.87 -24.75
N HIS A 480 5.63 -43.88 -23.71
CA HIS A 480 7.03 -44.27 -23.87
C HIS A 480 7.08 -45.79 -24.10
N HIS A 481 6.94 -46.19 -25.36
CA HIS A 481 7.53 -47.41 -25.89
C HIS A 481 8.69 -47.03 -26.79
#